data_AF-A0A381YJ30-F1
#
_entry.id   AF-A0A381YJ30-F1
#
_cell.length_a   1.000
_cell.length_b   1.000
_cell.length_c   1.000
_cell.angle_alpha   90.00
_cell.angle_beta   90.00
_cell.angle_gamma   90.00
#
_symmetry.space_group_name_H-M   'P 1'
#
loop_
_entity.id
_entity.type
_entity.pdbx_description
1 polymer ?
#
loop_
_entity_poly.entity_id
_entity_poly.type
_entity_poly.pdbx_seq_one_letter_code
_entity_poly.pdbx_strand_id
1 'polypeptide(L)'
;MVSLTPPSRASVTRIMLPLVSGCALLLSFVTTSGYLPAPLAAQVREQVEIEFRRGSGGSSEIPNYRLAGRFAPYKIQELIHSTSVEPNWIENSERFWYSWEATDGETFYLVDPQAGTKIEIFDNDRIAAELTRITLDPWDGKHLPIRSIRFIDENTLQFEVESSQDDEEEEREDLEEQDQEEEEDGEGGGAEKKVFHFEYDVRTRDLRELANYESPDNHPSWASVSPDGQTVIFGREHNLYMMSGDDYVRILDARRG
;
A
#
# COMPACT_ATOMS: atom_id res chain seq x y z
N MET A 1 -17.21 -15.00 -64.16
CA MET A 1 -18.03 -13.78 -64.26
C MET A 1 -17.80 -12.97 -62.99
N VAL A 2 -17.03 -11.86 -63.10
CA VAL A 2 -17.50 -10.45 -62.93
C VAL A 2 -17.79 -10.16 -61.44
N SER A 3 -17.23 -9.19 -60.70
CA SER A 3 -16.39 -7.98 -60.90
C SER A 3 -15.93 -7.52 -59.48
N LEU A 4 -14.70 -7.02 -59.25
CA LEU A 4 -14.31 -5.58 -59.09
C LEU A 4 -15.38 -4.75 -58.31
N THR A 5 -15.12 -3.95 -57.26
CA THR A 5 -14.03 -3.00 -56.94
C THR A 5 -14.35 -2.33 -55.58
N PRO A 6 -13.39 -1.77 -54.82
CA PRO A 6 -13.64 -0.84 -53.70
C PRO A 6 -13.60 0.64 -54.16
N PRO A 7 -14.06 1.63 -53.37
CA PRO A 7 -13.73 3.02 -53.61
C PRO A 7 -12.67 3.58 -52.64
N SER A 8 -11.60 4.03 -53.28
CA SER A 8 -10.64 5.06 -52.85
C SER A 8 -11.32 6.42 -52.63
N ARG A 9 -10.83 7.22 -51.66
CA ARG A 9 -10.30 8.57 -51.97
C ARG A 9 -9.65 9.27 -50.78
N ALA A 10 -8.41 9.66 -51.02
CA ALA A 10 -7.68 10.70 -50.31
C ALA A 10 -8.32 12.09 -50.50
N SER A 11 -8.15 12.97 -49.53
CA SER A 11 -8.08 14.42 -49.77
C SER A 11 -7.16 15.07 -48.74
N VAL A 12 -5.99 15.46 -49.24
CA VAL A 12 -5.00 16.31 -48.62
C VAL A 12 -5.53 17.74 -48.71
N THR A 13 -5.86 18.36 -47.57
CA THR A 13 -6.26 19.77 -47.55
C THR A 13 -5.06 20.65 -47.23
N ARG A 14 -4.73 21.40 -48.27
CA ARG A 14 -3.68 22.38 -48.49
C ARG A 14 -3.71 23.52 -47.46
N ILE A 15 -2.54 23.77 -46.87
CA ILE A 15 -2.17 24.96 -46.12
C ILE A 15 -2.36 26.19 -47.01
N MET A 16 -3.13 27.18 -46.54
CA MET A 16 -3.21 28.50 -47.15
C MET A 16 -2.91 29.57 -46.10
N LEU A 17 -1.71 30.15 -46.23
CA LEU A 17 -1.24 31.38 -45.63
C LEU A 17 -1.72 32.54 -46.51
N PRO A 18 -2.22 33.66 -45.96
CA PRO A 18 -2.17 34.94 -46.66
C PRO A 18 -1.17 35.89 -46.00
N LEU A 19 -0.14 36.16 -46.79
CA LEU A 19 0.75 37.30 -46.73
C LEU A 19 -0.08 38.59 -46.91
N VAL A 20 -0.04 39.53 -45.96
CA VAL A 20 -0.42 40.93 -46.24
C VAL A 20 0.67 41.85 -45.73
N SER A 21 1.31 42.46 -46.71
CA SER A 21 2.30 43.52 -46.65
C SER A 21 1.63 44.85 -46.29
N GLY A 22 2.11 45.51 -45.23
CA GLY A 22 1.71 46.86 -44.83
C GLY A 22 2.94 47.69 -44.51
N CYS A 23 3.49 48.33 -45.53
CA CYS A 23 4.63 49.23 -45.48
C CYS A 23 4.18 50.58 -44.90
N ALA A 24 4.61 50.92 -43.67
CA ALA A 24 4.42 52.23 -43.08
C ALA A 24 5.72 53.04 -43.20
N LEU A 25 5.67 54.03 -44.10
CA LEU A 25 6.66 55.09 -44.24
C LEU A 25 6.68 55.92 -42.94
N LEU A 26 7.83 55.95 -42.25
CA LEU A 26 8.13 57.00 -41.29
C LEU A 26 9.36 57.78 -41.76
N LEU A 27 9.13 59.08 -41.92
CA LEU A 27 10.07 60.11 -42.33
C LEU A 27 11.24 60.19 -41.36
N SER A 28 12.43 60.06 -41.93
CA SER A 28 13.74 60.33 -41.37
C SER A 28 13.93 61.82 -41.05
N PHE A 29 14.28 62.14 -39.81
CA PHE A 29 15.02 63.36 -39.47
C PHE A 29 16.50 63.02 -39.36
N VAL A 30 17.28 63.56 -40.29
CA VAL A 30 18.74 63.62 -40.23
C VAL A 30 19.11 64.77 -39.31
N THR A 31 19.73 64.48 -38.17
CA THR A 31 20.44 65.47 -37.35
C THR A 31 21.94 65.18 -37.41
N THR A 32 22.67 66.12 -37.99
CA THR A 32 24.11 66.06 -38.18
C THR A 32 24.85 66.57 -36.93
N SER A 33 25.68 65.69 -36.37
CA SER A 33 26.96 65.93 -35.70
C SER A 33 27.05 66.82 -34.45
N GLY A 34 27.43 66.17 -33.34
CA GLY A 34 28.07 66.77 -32.17
C GLY A 34 28.74 65.68 -31.34
N TYR A 35 29.92 65.22 -31.76
CA TYR A 35 30.72 64.24 -31.03
C TYR A 35 31.34 64.94 -29.81
N LEU A 36 30.76 64.74 -28.62
CA LEU A 36 31.40 65.08 -27.35
C LEU A 36 32.11 63.82 -26.84
N PRO A 37 33.42 63.85 -26.51
CA PRO A 37 34.06 62.72 -25.87
C PRO A 37 33.43 62.52 -24.48
N ALA A 38 33.03 61.29 -24.19
CA ALA A 38 32.52 60.91 -22.89
C ALA A 38 33.55 61.25 -21.78
N PRO A 39 33.13 61.76 -20.62
CA PRO A 39 34.04 62.07 -19.54
C PRO A 39 34.66 60.79 -18.96
N LEU A 40 35.97 60.85 -18.71
CA LEU A 40 36.84 59.82 -18.11
C LEU A 40 36.33 59.21 -16.79
N ALA A 41 35.28 59.77 -16.18
CA ALA A 41 34.61 59.23 -15.00
C ALA A 41 33.79 57.95 -15.27
N ALA A 42 33.44 57.65 -16.53
CA ALA A 42 32.76 56.40 -16.90
C ALA A 42 33.70 55.19 -16.89
N GLN A 43 35.01 55.40 -17.05
CA GLN A 43 35.99 54.31 -17.20
C GLN A 43 36.52 53.78 -15.85
N VAL A 44 36.30 54.50 -14.75
CA VAL A 44 36.71 54.08 -13.39
C VAL A 44 35.61 53.28 -12.67
N ARG A 45 34.34 53.37 -13.11
CA ARG A 45 33.25 52.56 -12.53
C ARG A 45 33.22 51.13 -13.04
N GLU A 46 33.73 50.87 -14.23
CA GLU A 46 33.83 49.51 -14.79
C GLU A 46 34.99 48.70 -14.16
N GLN A 47 35.92 49.37 -13.46
CA GLN A 47 37.07 48.73 -12.80
C GLN A 47 36.78 48.25 -11.37
N VAL A 48 35.61 48.58 -10.79
CA VAL A 48 35.19 48.05 -9.47
C VAL A 48 34.31 46.80 -9.61
N GLU A 49 33.79 46.50 -10.80
CA GLU A 49 33.00 45.29 -11.06
C GLU A 49 33.89 44.07 -11.41
N ILE A 50 35.19 44.27 -11.61
CA ILE A 50 36.14 43.24 -12.02
C ILE A 50 37.26 43.06 -10.98
N GLU A 51 36.94 43.10 -9.69
CA GLU A 51 37.82 42.48 -8.68
C GLU A 51 37.06 41.88 -7.47
N PHE A 52 35.74 41.70 -7.56
CA PHE A 52 34.98 40.83 -6.65
C PHE A 52 34.50 39.56 -7.37
N ARG A 53 35.36 39.01 -8.25
CA ARG A 53 35.17 37.70 -8.88
C ARG A 53 36.41 36.83 -8.70
N ARG A 54 36.94 36.81 -7.49
CA ARG A 54 37.96 35.85 -7.07
C ARG A 54 37.69 35.43 -5.63
N GLY A 55 36.79 34.46 -5.48
CA GLY A 55 36.52 33.80 -4.20
C GLY A 55 35.03 33.69 -3.91
N SER A 56 34.36 32.73 -4.54
CA SER A 56 33.21 31.96 -4.03
C SER A 56 32.40 31.45 -5.22
N GLY A 57 32.87 30.35 -5.81
CA GLY A 57 32.06 29.54 -6.71
C GLY A 57 31.15 28.60 -5.94
N GLY A 58 30.51 29.09 -4.87
CA GLY A 58 29.42 28.38 -4.24
C GLY A 58 28.15 28.69 -5.02
N SER A 59 27.53 27.69 -5.62
CA SER A 59 26.11 27.75 -5.93
C SER A 59 25.41 28.26 -4.66
N SER A 60 24.73 29.40 -4.74
CA SER A 60 23.75 29.76 -3.72
C SER A 60 22.60 28.76 -3.89
N GLU A 61 22.77 27.57 -3.31
CA GLU A 61 21.73 26.56 -3.26
C GLU A 61 20.65 27.12 -2.35
N ILE A 62 19.58 27.61 -2.95
CA ILE A 62 18.37 27.94 -2.20
C ILE A 62 17.91 26.60 -1.59
N PRO A 63 17.86 26.47 -0.25
CA PRO A 63 17.40 25.25 0.38
C PRO A 63 15.99 24.91 -0.10
N ASN A 64 15.83 23.73 -0.70
CA ASN A 64 14.55 23.27 -1.21
C ASN A 64 13.69 22.70 -0.08
N TYR A 65 13.13 23.60 0.74
CA TYR A 65 12.30 23.23 1.89
C TYR A 65 11.08 22.39 1.50
N ARG A 66 10.56 22.55 0.27
CA ARG A 66 9.45 21.72 -0.24
C ARG A 66 9.86 20.27 -0.41
N LEU A 67 11.08 20.01 -0.91
CA LEU A 67 11.63 18.66 -1.02
C LEU A 67 11.96 18.09 0.35
N ALA A 68 12.58 18.89 1.23
CA ALA A 68 12.88 18.48 2.60
C ALA A 68 11.61 18.07 3.37
N GLY A 69 10.48 18.76 3.13
CA GLY A 69 9.19 18.39 3.72
C GLY A 69 8.57 17.09 3.21
N ARG A 70 9.00 16.55 2.06
CA ARG A 70 8.61 15.20 1.59
C ARG A 70 9.40 14.10 2.30
N PHE A 71 10.66 14.39 2.62
CA PHE A 71 11.57 13.52 3.37
C PHE A 71 11.61 13.89 4.86
N ALA A 72 10.55 14.48 5.40
CA ALA A 72 10.47 14.69 6.82
C ALA A 72 10.43 13.31 7.52
N PRO A 73 11.06 13.14 8.70
CA PRO A 73 11.17 11.82 9.35
C PRO A 73 9.86 11.05 9.48
N TYR A 74 8.73 11.75 9.72
CA TYR A 74 7.41 11.15 9.84
C TYR A 74 6.79 10.70 8.50
N LYS A 75 7.18 11.30 7.36
CA LYS A 75 6.75 10.86 6.02
C LYS A 75 7.67 9.83 5.40
N ILE A 76 8.93 9.79 5.85
CA ILE A 76 9.89 8.79 5.39
C ILE A 76 9.40 7.38 5.76
N GLN A 77 8.71 7.21 6.88
CA GLN A 77 8.17 5.91 7.29
C GLN A 77 7.19 5.34 6.26
N GLU A 78 6.35 6.18 5.65
CA GLU A 78 5.42 5.78 4.56
C GLU A 78 6.13 5.46 3.23
N LEU A 79 7.41 5.82 3.10
CA LEU A 79 8.21 5.60 1.89
C LEU A 79 9.21 4.45 2.05
N ILE A 80 9.41 3.96 3.27
CA ILE A 80 10.29 2.84 3.58
C ILE A 80 9.41 1.59 3.68
N HIS A 81 9.49 0.74 2.66
CA HIS A 81 8.88 -0.58 2.69
C HIS A 81 9.75 -1.57 3.49
N SER A 82 9.48 -2.87 3.38
CA SER A 82 10.19 -3.91 4.15
C SER A 82 11.71 -3.80 4.00
N THR A 83 12.41 -3.67 5.14
CA THR A 83 13.89 -3.63 5.20
C THR A 83 14.47 -4.86 5.89
N SER A 84 13.64 -5.63 6.58
CA SER A 84 13.98 -6.87 7.25
C SER A 84 12.96 -7.94 6.87
N VAL A 85 13.34 -9.20 7.04
CA VAL A 85 12.47 -10.35 6.85
C VAL A 85 12.12 -10.90 8.22
N GLU A 86 10.83 -11.01 8.51
CA GLU A 86 10.31 -11.67 9.71
C GLU A 86 9.76 -13.04 9.32
N PRO A 87 10.45 -14.15 9.65
CA PRO A 87 10.02 -15.48 9.26
C PRO A 87 8.89 -15.98 10.17
N ASN A 88 7.77 -16.37 9.57
CA ASN A 88 6.68 -17.07 10.22
C ASN A 88 6.81 -18.57 9.93
N TRP A 89 7.14 -19.36 10.95
CA TRP A 89 7.34 -20.80 10.82
C TRP A 89 6.01 -21.53 10.75
N ILE A 90 5.92 -22.51 9.85
CA ILE A 90 4.75 -23.37 9.73
C ILE A 90 4.88 -24.49 10.78
N GLU A 91 3.83 -24.69 11.57
CA GLU A 91 3.80 -25.74 12.59
C GLU A 91 4.03 -27.12 11.96
N ASN A 92 4.80 -27.96 12.64
CA ASN A 92 5.15 -29.32 12.18
C ASN A 92 5.96 -29.40 10.87
N SER A 93 6.51 -28.28 10.38
CA SER A 93 7.36 -28.24 9.18
C SER A 93 8.63 -27.42 9.42
N GLU A 94 9.61 -27.59 8.54
CA GLU A 94 10.81 -26.73 8.51
C GLU A 94 10.64 -25.56 7.54
N ARG A 95 9.47 -25.42 6.92
CA ARG A 95 9.15 -24.30 6.03
C ARG A 95 8.70 -23.08 6.82
N PHE A 96 8.98 -21.91 6.28
CA PHE A 96 8.50 -20.65 6.82
C PHE A 96 8.03 -19.75 5.68
N TRP A 97 7.12 -18.84 6.00
CA TRP A 97 6.67 -17.82 5.07
C TRP A 97 7.01 -16.42 5.60
N TYR A 98 7.05 -15.44 4.72
CA TYR A 98 7.21 -14.04 5.10
C TYR A 98 6.49 -13.14 4.10
N SER A 99 6.01 -11.99 4.55
CA SER A 99 5.54 -10.92 3.68
C SER A 99 6.68 -9.97 3.35
N TRP A 100 6.65 -9.44 2.14
CA TRP A 100 7.60 -8.45 1.65
C TRP A 100 6.83 -7.35 0.93
N GLU A 101 6.86 -6.18 1.53
CA GLU A 101 6.33 -4.98 0.92
C GLU A 101 7.42 -4.34 0.06
N ALA A 102 7.07 -4.09 -1.20
CA ALA A 102 7.89 -3.34 -2.13
C ALA A 102 7.03 -2.23 -2.77
N THR A 103 7.66 -1.37 -3.57
CA THR A 103 6.96 -0.24 -4.20
C THR A 103 5.86 -0.67 -5.19
N ASP A 104 5.92 -1.91 -5.66
CA ASP A 104 4.95 -2.53 -6.54
C ASP A 104 3.80 -3.25 -5.81
N GLY A 105 3.88 -3.42 -4.48
CA GLY A 105 2.85 -4.05 -3.66
C GLY A 105 3.42 -4.98 -2.59
N GLU A 106 2.53 -5.68 -1.88
CA GLU A 106 2.90 -6.73 -0.94
C GLU A 106 2.96 -8.08 -1.66
N THR A 107 4.04 -8.84 -1.42
CA THR A 107 4.20 -10.20 -1.93
C THR A 107 4.50 -11.16 -0.79
N PHE A 108 3.85 -12.31 -0.82
CA PHE A 108 4.02 -13.35 0.19
C PHE A 108 4.87 -14.48 -0.36
N TYR A 109 5.92 -14.83 0.35
CA TYR A 109 6.87 -15.86 -0.05
C TYR A 109 6.82 -17.04 0.90
N LEU A 110 6.85 -18.25 0.35
CA LEU A 110 7.07 -19.50 1.07
C LEU A 110 8.49 -19.98 0.78
N VAL A 111 9.23 -20.28 1.85
CA VAL A 111 10.62 -20.73 1.77
C VAL A 111 10.74 -22.11 2.37
N ASP A 112 11.40 -22.99 1.63
CA ASP A 112 11.87 -24.28 2.11
C ASP A 112 13.40 -24.19 2.30
N PRO A 113 13.90 -24.10 3.55
CA PRO A 113 15.32 -23.96 3.82
C PRO A 113 16.11 -25.24 3.51
N GLN A 114 15.49 -26.42 3.57
CA GLN A 114 16.15 -27.69 3.25
C GLN A 114 16.38 -27.82 1.74
N ALA A 115 15.37 -27.46 0.94
CA ALA A 115 15.47 -27.45 -0.50
C ALA A 115 16.20 -26.21 -1.04
N GLY A 116 16.32 -25.14 -0.24
CA GLY A 116 16.88 -23.86 -0.66
C GLY A 116 16.00 -23.15 -1.70
N THR A 117 14.70 -23.42 -1.69
CA THR A 117 13.75 -22.89 -2.67
C THR A 117 12.88 -21.81 -2.04
N LYS A 118 12.60 -20.76 -2.81
CA LYS A 118 11.64 -19.72 -2.49
C LYS A 118 10.61 -19.64 -3.59
N ILE A 119 9.34 -19.67 -3.23
CA ILE A 119 8.22 -19.53 -4.15
C ILE A 119 7.26 -18.45 -3.66
N GLU A 120 6.55 -17.81 -4.59
CA GLU A 120 5.43 -16.93 -4.26
C GLU A 120 4.22 -17.79 -3.87
N ILE A 121 3.58 -17.44 -2.76
CA ILE A 121 2.43 -18.16 -2.22
C ILE A 121 1.21 -17.96 -3.14
N PHE A 122 0.97 -16.71 -3.50
CA PHE A 122 -0.18 -16.30 -4.29
C PHE A 122 0.22 -16.02 -5.73
N ASP A 123 -0.68 -16.37 -6.65
CA ASP A 123 -0.71 -15.77 -7.97
C ASP A 123 -1.61 -14.53 -7.86
N ASN A 124 -0.97 -13.37 -7.69
CA ASN A 124 -1.62 -12.11 -7.31
C ASN A 124 -2.79 -11.71 -8.23
N ASP A 125 -2.64 -11.90 -9.54
CA ASP A 125 -3.68 -11.56 -10.51
C ASP A 125 -4.86 -12.55 -10.43
N ARG A 126 -4.55 -13.84 -10.24
CA ARG A 126 -5.58 -14.88 -10.13
C ARG A 126 -6.38 -14.74 -8.83
N ILE A 127 -5.72 -14.50 -7.71
CA ILE A 127 -6.40 -14.35 -6.42
C ILE A 127 -7.25 -13.07 -6.40
N ALA A 128 -6.77 -11.95 -6.97
CA ALA A 128 -7.57 -10.74 -7.10
C ALA A 128 -8.88 -10.99 -7.86
N ALA A 129 -8.81 -11.70 -8.99
CA ALA A 129 -9.99 -12.03 -9.78
C ALA A 129 -10.98 -12.93 -9.01
N GLU A 130 -10.49 -13.91 -8.27
CA GLU A 130 -11.32 -14.80 -7.46
C GLU A 130 -11.94 -14.07 -6.25
N LEU A 131 -11.16 -13.23 -5.56
CA LEU A 131 -11.67 -12.41 -4.46
C LEU A 131 -12.74 -11.44 -4.95
N THR A 132 -12.54 -10.77 -6.09
CA THR A 132 -13.56 -9.89 -6.69
C THR A 132 -14.81 -10.66 -7.09
N ARG A 133 -14.68 -11.91 -7.54
CA ARG A 133 -15.82 -12.77 -7.87
C ARG A 133 -16.67 -13.10 -6.64
N ILE A 134 -16.05 -13.28 -5.48
CA ILE A 134 -16.72 -13.71 -4.24
C ILE A 134 -17.22 -12.51 -3.43
N THR A 135 -16.32 -11.57 -3.13
CA THR A 135 -16.61 -10.37 -2.32
C THR A 135 -17.38 -9.29 -3.08
N LEU A 136 -17.47 -9.39 -4.41
CA LEU A 136 -18.07 -8.39 -5.30
C LEU A 136 -17.40 -7.00 -5.26
N ASP A 137 -16.21 -6.90 -4.66
CA ASP A 137 -15.40 -5.69 -4.59
C ASP A 137 -14.26 -5.69 -5.63
N PRO A 138 -13.90 -4.54 -6.22
CA PRO A 138 -12.84 -4.47 -7.23
C PRO A 138 -11.45 -4.52 -6.58
N TRP A 139 -10.77 -5.68 -6.68
CA TRP A 139 -9.41 -5.89 -6.18
C TRP A 139 -8.39 -5.90 -7.31
N ASP A 140 -7.19 -5.41 -7.01
CA ASP A 140 -6.02 -5.44 -7.90
C ASP A 140 -4.95 -6.35 -7.32
N GLY A 141 -4.19 -7.06 -8.15
CA GLY A 141 -3.18 -8.02 -7.71
C GLY A 141 -2.04 -7.38 -6.89
N LYS A 142 -1.87 -6.07 -6.97
CA LYS A 142 -0.86 -5.34 -6.20
C LYS A 142 -1.32 -4.91 -4.80
N HIS A 143 -2.63 -4.80 -4.61
CA HIS A 143 -3.23 -4.28 -3.38
C HIS A 143 -4.29 -5.27 -2.91
N LEU A 144 -3.82 -6.42 -2.42
CA LEU A 144 -4.68 -7.47 -1.90
C LEU A 144 -4.98 -7.20 -0.42
N PRO A 145 -6.26 -7.17 0.01
CA PRO A 145 -6.65 -6.95 1.40
C PRO A 145 -6.51 -8.22 2.26
N ILE A 146 -5.38 -8.93 2.14
CA ILE A 146 -5.17 -10.20 2.83
C ILE A 146 -4.70 -9.92 4.26
N ARG A 147 -5.42 -10.47 5.24
CA ARG A 147 -5.09 -10.39 6.66
C ARG A 147 -5.02 -11.76 7.30
N SER A 148 -4.41 -11.83 8.48
CA SER A 148 -4.43 -13.00 9.37
C SER A 148 -4.05 -14.33 8.69
N ILE A 149 -2.98 -14.34 7.88
CA ILE A 149 -2.53 -15.56 7.20
C ILE A 149 -2.08 -16.61 8.22
N ARG A 150 -2.68 -17.79 8.18
CA ARG A 150 -2.35 -18.95 9.01
C ARG A 150 -2.22 -20.19 8.14
N PHE A 151 -1.17 -20.98 8.34
CA PHE A 151 -1.05 -22.28 7.70
C PHE A 151 -1.70 -23.35 8.58
N ILE A 152 -2.64 -24.12 8.03
CA ILE A 152 -3.19 -25.32 8.69
C ILE A 152 -2.24 -26.50 8.46
N ASP A 153 -1.77 -26.62 7.22
CA ASP A 153 -0.87 -27.65 6.73
C ASP A 153 0.29 -27.00 5.97
N GLU A 154 1.27 -27.77 5.50
CA GLU A 154 2.42 -27.25 4.73
C GLU A 154 2.05 -26.55 3.42
N ASN A 155 0.87 -26.86 2.86
CA ASN A 155 0.42 -26.38 1.56
C ASN A 155 -0.92 -25.65 1.62
N THR A 156 -1.63 -25.72 2.75
CA THR A 156 -2.98 -25.16 2.90
C THR A 156 -2.93 -24.04 3.92
N LEU A 157 -3.34 -22.85 3.48
CA LEU A 157 -3.41 -21.68 4.33
C LEU A 157 -4.84 -21.14 4.41
N GLN A 158 -5.12 -20.45 5.49
CA GLN A 158 -6.32 -19.67 5.73
C GLN A 158 -5.95 -18.21 5.86
N PHE A 159 -6.82 -17.34 5.38
CA PHE A 159 -6.67 -15.90 5.53
C PHE A 159 -8.02 -15.22 5.51
N GLU A 160 -8.01 -13.97 5.96
CA GLU A 160 -9.17 -13.11 6.10
C GLU A 160 -9.11 -11.99 5.07
N VAL A 161 -10.27 -11.60 4.55
CA VAL A 161 -10.43 -10.44 3.67
C VAL A 161 -11.59 -9.60 4.17
N GLU A 162 -11.28 -8.36 4.52
CA GLU A 162 -12.29 -7.34 4.84
C GLU A 162 -12.87 -6.78 3.55
N SER A 163 -14.19 -6.86 3.40
CA SER A 163 -14.94 -6.29 2.28
C SER A 163 -15.40 -4.86 2.59
N SER A 164 -15.77 -4.12 1.54
CA SER A 164 -16.38 -2.79 1.71
C SER A 164 -17.81 -2.84 2.29
N GLN A 165 -18.47 -4.00 2.19
CA GLN A 165 -19.81 -4.27 2.67
C GLN A 165 -19.86 -4.25 4.20
N ASP A 166 -20.94 -3.69 4.74
CA ASP A 166 -21.21 -3.70 6.18
C ASP A 166 -21.73 -5.09 6.59
N ASP A 167 -21.42 -5.52 7.81
CA ASP A 167 -21.97 -6.77 8.35
C ASP A 167 -23.41 -6.53 8.82
N GLU A 168 -24.38 -7.07 8.07
CA GLU A 168 -25.81 -6.90 8.36
C GLU A 168 -26.25 -7.59 9.66
N GLU A 169 -25.50 -8.58 10.17
CA GLU A 169 -25.82 -9.26 11.43
C GLU A 169 -25.39 -8.39 12.61
N GLU A 170 -24.16 -7.90 12.61
CA GLU A 170 -23.64 -7.01 13.65
C GLU A 170 -24.33 -5.63 13.62
N GLU A 171 -24.65 -5.08 12.44
CA GLU A 171 -25.41 -3.82 12.33
C GLU A 171 -26.79 -3.93 13.02
N ARG A 172 -27.42 -5.11 13.00
CA ARG A 172 -28.69 -5.34 13.72
C ARG A 172 -28.48 -5.42 15.22
N GLU A 173 -27.45 -6.11 15.67
CA GLU A 173 -27.11 -6.23 17.10
C GLU A 173 -26.77 -4.85 17.69
N ASP A 174 -25.95 -4.06 17.00
CA ASP A 174 -25.61 -2.68 17.39
C ASP A 174 -26.84 -1.78 17.52
N LEU A 175 -27.80 -1.89 16.59
CA LEU A 175 -29.05 -1.14 16.65
C LEU A 175 -29.93 -1.58 17.84
N GLU A 176 -29.95 -2.87 18.16
CA GLU A 176 -30.68 -3.41 19.31
C GLU A 176 -30.05 -3.03 20.65
N GLU A 177 -28.71 -2.91 20.73
CA GLU A 177 -27.99 -2.44 21.92
C GLU A 177 -28.12 -0.92 22.13
N GLN A 178 -28.03 -0.13 21.07
CA GLN A 178 -28.22 1.33 21.13
C GLN A 178 -29.65 1.72 21.56
N ASP A 179 -30.68 0.95 21.19
CA ASP A 179 -32.05 1.15 21.67
C ASP A 179 -32.22 0.82 23.17
N GLN A 180 -31.23 0.14 23.79
CA GLN A 180 -31.22 -0.23 25.21
C GLN A 180 -30.33 0.67 26.09
N GLU A 181 -29.39 1.42 25.51
CA GLU A 181 -28.45 2.29 26.23
C GLU A 181 -28.55 3.76 25.77
N GLU A 182 -29.64 4.44 26.12
CA GLU A 182 -29.63 5.91 26.15
C GLU A 182 -28.84 6.39 27.38
N GLU A 183 -27.63 6.91 27.12
CA GLU A 183 -26.72 7.71 27.96
C GLU A 183 -25.35 7.06 28.26
N GLU A 184 -24.41 7.11 27.30
CA GLU A 184 -23.03 7.58 27.55
C GLU A 184 -22.37 8.09 26.25
N ASP A 185 -21.88 9.33 26.29
CA ASP A 185 -21.16 10.00 25.19
C ASP A 185 -19.83 9.30 24.89
N GLY A 186 -19.63 8.79 23.66
CA GLY A 186 -18.30 8.41 23.17
C GLY A 186 -18.28 7.73 21.80
N GLU A 187 -17.76 8.45 20.79
CA GLU A 187 -17.33 7.99 19.45
C GLU A 187 -18.19 6.93 18.72
N GLY A 188 -18.91 7.40 17.71
CA GLY A 188 -19.89 6.60 16.96
C GLY A 188 -19.37 5.29 16.39
N GLY A 189 -20.11 4.22 16.67
CA GLY A 189 -20.00 2.93 16.01
C GLY A 189 -20.19 3.12 14.51
N GLY A 190 -19.09 3.03 13.77
CA GLY A 190 -19.17 2.77 12.34
C GLY A 190 -19.49 1.30 12.18
N ALA A 191 -20.45 0.98 11.31
CA ALA A 191 -20.80 -0.40 10.99
C ALA A 191 -19.52 -1.21 10.70
N GLU A 192 -19.38 -2.33 11.42
CA GLU A 192 -18.27 -3.25 11.22
C GLU A 192 -18.30 -3.81 9.80
N LYS A 193 -17.11 -3.99 9.22
CA LYS A 193 -16.97 -4.44 7.84
C LYS A 193 -17.02 -5.94 7.78
N LYS A 194 -17.77 -6.46 6.82
CA LYS A 194 -17.92 -7.90 6.61
C LYS A 194 -16.57 -8.55 6.31
N VAL A 195 -16.20 -9.52 7.14
CA VAL A 195 -14.97 -10.30 6.99
C VAL A 195 -15.28 -11.65 6.34
N PHE A 196 -14.59 -11.94 5.24
CA PHE A 196 -14.66 -13.23 4.56
C PHE A 196 -13.46 -14.08 4.94
N HIS A 197 -13.70 -15.35 5.26
CA HIS A 197 -12.66 -16.33 5.55
C HIS A 197 -12.42 -17.24 4.34
N PHE A 198 -11.17 -17.39 3.94
CA PHE A 198 -10.78 -18.18 2.79
C PHE A 198 -9.77 -19.26 3.16
N GLU A 199 -9.85 -20.38 2.45
CA GLU A 199 -8.85 -21.43 2.41
C GLU A 199 -8.21 -21.47 1.02
N TYR A 200 -6.90 -21.55 0.97
CA TYR A 200 -6.12 -21.58 -0.27
C TYR A 200 -5.05 -22.66 -0.22
N ASP A 201 -5.01 -23.49 -1.26
CA ASP A 201 -3.96 -24.49 -1.47
C ASP A 201 -2.88 -23.88 -2.39
N VAL A 202 -1.65 -23.75 -1.87
CA VAL A 202 -0.50 -23.15 -2.56
C VAL A 202 -0.08 -23.95 -3.80
N ARG A 203 -0.30 -25.27 -3.80
CA ARG A 203 0.12 -26.16 -4.88
C ARG A 203 -0.91 -26.20 -6.01
N THR A 204 -2.19 -26.30 -5.69
CA THR A 204 -3.27 -26.34 -6.72
C THR A 204 -3.72 -24.94 -7.13
N ARG A 205 -3.45 -23.92 -6.29
CA ARG A 205 -3.87 -22.53 -6.44
C ARG A 205 -5.39 -22.39 -6.47
N ASP A 206 -6.07 -23.21 -5.69
CA ASP A 206 -7.53 -23.19 -5.57
C ASP A 206 -7.92 -22.40 -4.33
N LEU A 207 -8.89 -21.50 -4.48
CA LEU A 207 -9.47 -20.68 -3.43
C LEU A 207 -10.86 -21.19 -3.08
N ARG A 208 -11.12 -21.42 -1.78
CA ARG A 208 -12.43 -21.79 -1.25
C ARG A 208 -12.85 -20.83 -0.15
N GLU A 209 -14.06 -20.33 -0.22
CA GLU A 209 -14.68 -19.59 0.87
C GLU A 209 -15.14 -20.54 2.00
N LEU A 210 -14.82 -20.19 3.23
CA LEU A 210 -15.24 -20.90 4.44
C LEU A 210 -16.41 -20.13 5.07
N ALA A 211 -17.64 -20.49 4.69
CA ALA A 211 -18.84 -19.87 5.25
C ALA A 211 -19.05 -20.16 6.75
N ASN A 212 -18.50 -21.28 7.24
CA ASN A 212 -18.57 -21.68 8.65
C ASN A 212 -17.16 -21.71 9.24
N TYR A 213 -16.50 -20.56 9.30
CA TYR A 213 -15.22 -20.45 9.98
C TYR A 213 -15.42 -20.44 11.49
N GLU A 214 -14.76 -21.35 12.19
CA GLU A 214 -14.66 -21.32 13.65
C GLU A 214 -13.33 -20.65 14.01
N SER A 215 -13.42 -19.47 14.61
CA SER A 215 -12.25 -18.78 15.12
C SER A 215 -11.49 -19.70 16.08
N PRO A 216 -10.15 -19.80 15.94
CA PRO A 216 -9.31 -20.55 16.85
C PRO A 216 -9.62 -20.17 18.29
N ASP A 217 -9.59 -21.17 19.18
CA ASP A 217 -9.82 -20.98 20.61
C ASP A 217 -9.04 -19.77 21.12
N ASN A 218 -9.74 -18.68 21.46
CA ASN A 218 -9.11 -17.50 22.01
C ASN A 218 -8.63 -17.84 23.42
N HIS A 219 -7.35 -18.21 23.50
CA HIS A 219 -6.70 -18.49 24.76
C HIS A 219 -6.61 -17.20 25.56
N PRO A 220 -7.23 -17.11 26.76
CA PRO A 220 -7.12 -15.92 27.58
C PRO A 220 -5.65 -15.62 27.90
N SER A 221 -5.31 -14.33 27.93
CA SER A 221 -3.94 -13.82 28.09
C SER A 221 -3.18 -14.30 29.34
N TRP A 222 -3.90 -14.80 30.36
CA TRP A 222 -3.29 -15.36 31.57
C TRP A 222 -2.77 -16.79 31.39
N ALA A 223 -3.23 -17.50 30.35
CA ALA A 223 -2.94 -18.91 30.11
C ALA A 223 -1.85 -19.05 29.05
N SER A 224 -0.72 -19.64 29.45
CA SER A 224 0.34 -20.05 28.52
C SER A 224 0.18 -21.55 28.25
N VAL A 225 -0.27 -21.89 27.04
CA VAL A 225 -0.51 -23.28 26.61
C VAL A 225 0.77 -23.83 26.00
N SER A 226 1.15 -25.05 26.39
CA SER A 226 2.26 -25.78 25.79
C SER A 226 1.99 -26.07 24.31
N PRO A 227 3.02 -26.12 23.43
CA PRO A 227 2.81 -26.41 21.99
C PRO A 227 2.08 -27.72 21.69
N ASP A 228 2.13 -28.69 22.60
CA ASP A 228 1.41 -29.97 22.51
C ASP A 228 -0.03 -29.91 23.10
N GLY A 229 -0.45 -28.77 23.63
CA GLY A 229 -1.75 -28.54 24.25
C GLY A 229 -1.95 -29.23 25.61
N GLN A 230 -0.99 -30.01 26.10
CA GLN A 230 -1.21 -30.89 27.26
C GLN A 230 -1.07 -30.19 28.62
N THR A 231 -0.26 -29.14 28.67
CA THR A 231 0.07 -28.42 29.91
C THR A 231 -0.21 -26.94 29.74
N VAL A 232 -0.90 -26.35 30.71
CA VAL A 232 -1.13 -24.90 30.76
C VAL A 232 -0.51 -24.34 32.02
N ILE A 233 0.29 -23.29 31.86
CA ILE A 233 0.95 -22.57 32.94
C ILE A 233 0.26 -21.22 33.11
N PHE A 234 -0.04 -20.84 34.36
CA PHE A 234 -0.68 -19.57 34.66
C PHE A 234 -0.21 -18.94 35.97
N GLY A 235 -0.32 -17.62 36.04
CA GLY A 235 -0.03 -16.85 37.24
C GLY A 235 -1.29 -16.64 38.09
N ARG A 236 -1.24 -16.96 39.38
CA ARG A 236 -2.28 -16.60 40.35
C ARG A 236 -1.63 -16.16 41.66
N GLU A 237 -2.09 -15.05 42.23
CA GLU A 237 -1.61 -14.55 43.54
C GLU A 237 -0.07 -14.48 43.63
N HIS A 238 0.59 -13.94 42.59
CA HIS A 238 2.05 -13.87 42.46
C HIS A 238 2.81 -15.22 42.44
N ASN A 239 2.10 -16.33 42.23
CA ASN A 239 2.68 -17.66 42.11
C ASN A 239 2.39 -18.28 40.74
N LEU A 240 3.23 -19.22 40.33
CA LEU A 240 3.06 -19.99 39.10
C LEU A 240 2.33 -21.30 39.40
N TYR A 241 1.27 -21.57 38.67
CA TYR A 241 0.49 -22.80 38.73
C TYR A 241 0.51 -23.49 37.37
N MET A 242 0.24 -24.80 37.38
CA MET A 242 0.04 -25.59 36.18
C MET A 242 -1.28 -26.37 36.27
N MET A 243 -1.91 -26.59 35.13
CA MET A 243 -3.08 -27.46 34.98
C MET A 243 -2.96 -28.32 33.72
N SER A 244 -3.81 -29.34 33.61
CA SER A 244 -3.90 -30.18 32.41
C SER A 244 -4.64 -29.46 31.28
N GLY A 245 -4.33 -29.80 30.04
CA GLY A 245 -5.05 -29.32 28.86
C GLY A 245 -6.55 -29.64 28.91
N ASP A 246 -6.93 -30.83 29.40
CA ASP A 246 -8.33 -31.23 29.54
C ASP A 246 -9.10 -30.33 30.51
N ASP A 247 -8.49 -29.96 31.64
CA ASP A 247 -9.11 -29.02 32.59
C ASP A 247 -9.25 -27.63 31.98
N TYR A 248 -8.27 -27.22 31.18
CA TYR A 248 -8.28 -25.94 30.48
C TYR A 248 -9.37 -25.88 29.39
N VAL A 249 -9.55 -26.94 28.60
CA VAL A 249 -10.63 -27.01 27.60
C VAL A 249 -12.00 -26.84 28.26
N ARG A 250 -12.24 -27.46 29.42
CA ARG A 250 -13.50 -27.25 30.16
C ARG A 250 -13.70 -25.78 30.59
N ILE A 251 -12.62 -25.05 30.87
CA ILE A 251 -12.68 -23.62 31.16
C ILE A 251 -13.05 -22.83 29.90
N LEU A 252 -12.50 -23.19 28.74
CA LEU A 252 -12.85 -22.56 27.47
C LEU A 252 -14.30 -22.84 27.08
N ASP A 253 -14.76 -24.08 27.19
CA ASP A 253 -16.15 -24.46 26.92
C ASP A 253 -17.12 -23.70 27.82
N ALA A 254 -16.82 -23.61 29.13
CA ALA A 254 -17.63 -22.84 30.08
C ALA A 254 -17.66 -21.33 29.79
N ARG A 255 -16.66 -20.80 29.06
CA ARG A 255 -16.65 -19.40 28.61
C ARG A 255 -17.45 -19.17 27.35
N ARG A 256 -17.67 -20.21 26.53
CA ARG A 256 -18.44 -20.15 25.29
C ARG A 256 -19.95 -20.12 25.49
N GLY A 257 -20.44 -20.52 26.68
CA GLY A 257 -21.86 -20.51 27.05
C GLY A 257 -22.49 -21.90 27.01
#